data_AF-A0A7J0GAU5-F1
#
_entry.id   AF-A0A7J0GAU5-F1
#
_cell.length_a   1.000
_cell.length_b   1.000
_cell.length_c   1.000
_cell.angle_alpha   90.00
_cell.angle_beta   90.00
_cell.angle_gamma   90.00
#
_symmetry.space_group_name_H-M   'P 1'
#
loop_
_entity.id
_entity.type
_entity.pdbx_description
1 polymer ?
#
loop_
_entity_poly.entity_id
_entity_poly.type
_entity_poly.pdbx_seq_one_letter_code
_entity_poly.pdbx_strand_id
1 'polypeptide(L)'
;MTAFSFTWKSHVEVAFKGLSVTVNFLVDIKGPALAFLPVLAFEGGTRRNIPKFEMGTLLYVRVVKANTGMNPELSCTDATGKAAEYGPLKDGYMFESSTGLARLLLSSPTCPVLEALGKKLSFEIAIGLNGRVWVHADSPSSVILVSNAIMNSESLSEVQQKIMVDKLLQRVQ
;
A
#
# COMPACT_ATOMS: atom_id res chain seq x y z
N MET A 1 25.24 -8.32 4.98
CA MET A 1 24.78 -7.06 5.61
C MET A 1 23.76 -6.43 4.69
N THR A 2 22.51 -6.88 4.76
CA THR A 2 21.41 -6.34 3.96
C THR A 2 20.67 -5.35 4.85
N ALA A 3 20.92 -4.06 4.60
CA ALA A 3 20.30 -2.98 5.33
C ALA A 3 18.81 -2.88 4.95
N PHE A 4 17.95 -3.60 5.66
CA PHE A 4 16.51 -3.39 5.58
C PHE A 4 16.15 -2.12 6.37
N SER A 5 16.29 -0.97 5.72
CA SER A 5 15.81 0.32 6.22
C SER A 5 14.39 0.54 5.72
N PHE A 6 13.40 -0.16 6.29
CA PHE A 6 12.00 0.19 6.06
C PHE A 6 11.55 1.21 7.11
N THR A 7 11.57 2.50 6.73
CA THR A 7 10.89 3.56 7.48
C THR A 7 9.39 3.52 7.16
N TRP A 8 8.63 2.75 7.93
CA TRP A 8 7.17 2.69 7.82
C TRP A 8 6.56 4.03 8.23
N LYS A 9 6.27 4.89 7.25
CA LYS A 9 5.50 6.12 7.44
C LYS A 9 4.08 5.88 6.98
N SER A 10 3.16 5.83 7.93
CA SER A 10 1.70 5.76 7.82
C SER A 10 1.09 6.66 6.74
N HIS A 11 0.96 6.19 5.49
CA HIS A 11 0.32 6.97 4.43
C HIS A 11 -0.51 6.08 3.49
N VAL A 12 -1.72 6.57 3.19
CA VAL A 12 -2.91 5.92 2.59
C VAL A 12 -2.74 5.47 1.12
N GLU A 13 -3.31 4.31 0.72
CA GLU A 13 -3.23 3.78 -0.66
C GLU A 13 -4.55 3.58 -1.42
N VAL A 14 -4.43 3.44 -2.75
CA VAL A 14 -5.41 3.82 -3.78
C VAL A 14 -5.95 2.66 -4.61
N ALA A 15 -7.23 2.75 -5.01
CA ALA A 15 -7.67 2.21 -6.32
C ALA A 15 -7.94 3.38 -7.28
N PHE A 16 -7.38 3.34 -8.50
CA PHE A 16 -7.70 4.35 -9.51
C PHE A 16 -9.05 4.04 -10.16
N LYS A 17 -10.00 4.97 -10.04
CA LYS A 17 -11.24 4.92 -10.82
C LYS A 17 -11.51 6.28 -11.50
N GLY A 18 -10.81 6.48 -12.62
CA GLY A 18 -11.38 7.10 -13.80
C GLY A 18 -11.17 8.61 -14.00
N LEU A 19 -11.16 8.96 -15.29
CA LEU A 19 -11.24 10.27 -15.95
C LEU A 19 -10.25 11.38 -15.52
N SER A 20 -9.26 11.62 -16.39
CA SER A 20 -8.50 12.88 -16.40
C SER A 20 -9.43 14.01 -16.85
N VAL A 21 -9.84 14.86 -15.92
CA VAL A 21 -10.52 16.11 -16.25
C VAL A 21 -9.46 17.21 -16.26
N THR A 22 -8.77 17.33 -17.40
CA THR A 22 -7.85 18.39 -17.86
C THR A 22 -6.63 18.75 -16.98
N VAL A 23 -6.60 18.44 -15.69
CA VAL A 23 -5.52 18.81 -14.74
C VAL A 23 -5.37 17.87 -13.54
N ASN A 24 -6.41 17.12 -13.18
CA ASN A 24 -6.42 16.24 -12.02
C ASN A 24 -6.90 14.83 -12.39
N PHE A 25 -6.39 13.84 -11.67
CA PHE A 25 -6.90 12.47 -11.67
C PHE A 25 -7.92 12.29 -10.55
N LEU A 26 -9.00 11.55 -10.81
CA LEU A 26 -9.92 11.09 -9.77
C LEU A 26 -9.51 9.70 -9.30
N VAL A 27 -9.50 9.54 -7.99
CA VAL A 27 -8.91 8.39 -7.33
C VAL A 27 -9.88 7.87 -6.27
N ASP A 28 -10.18 6.57 -6.30
CA ASP A 28 -11.01 5.92 -5.29
C ASP A 28 -10.15 5.44 -4.11
N ILE A 29 -10.35 6.09 -2.96
CA ILE A 29 -9.67 5.73 -1.71
C ILE A 29 -10.56 4.93 -0.74
N LYS A 30 -11.73 4.42 -1.19
CA LYS A 30 -12.73 3.78 -0.32
C LYS A 30 -13.31 4.75 0.72
N GLY A 31 -13.45 6.01 0.33
CA GLY A 31 -14.07 7.08 1.14
C GLY A 31 -15.48 7.44 0.66
N PRO A 32 -16.16 8.38 1.34
CA PRO A 32 -17.49 8.84 0.92
C PRO A 32 -17.48 9.64 -0.40
N ALA A 33 -16.31 10.13 -0.82
CA ALA A 33 -16.11 10.86 -2.07
C ALA A 33 -14.80 10.42 -2.74
N LEU A 34 -14.72 10.62 -4.06
CA LEU A 34 -13.47 10.43 -4.80
C LEU A 34 -12.43 11.48 -4.39
N ALA A 35 -11.16 11.08 -4.39
CA ALA A 35 -10.03 11.95 -4.09
C ALA A 35 -9.46 12.56 -5.36
N PHE A 36 -8.90 13.77 -5.25
CA PHE A 36 -8.19 14.43 -6.33
C PHE A 36 -6.68 14.16 -6.21
N LEU A 37 -6.07 13.72 -7.30
CA LEU A 37 -4.63 13.62 -7.44
C LEU A 37 -4.15 14.57 -8.56
N PRO A 38 -3.55 15.72 -8.20
CA PRO A 38 -3.06 16.67 -9.19
C PRO A 38 -1.92 16.10 -10.04
N VAL A 39 -1.89 16.44 -11.33
CA VAL A 39 -0.82 16.02 -12.26
C VAL A 39 0.57 16.54 -11.85
N LEU A 40 0.63 17.65 -11.11
CA LEU A 40 1.88 18.22 -10.59
C LEU A 40 2.35 17.55 -9.31
N ALA A 41 1.55 16.68 -8.70
CA ALA A 41 1.86 16.01 -7.44
C ALA A 41 2.69 14.72 -7.65
N PHE A 42 3.40 14.63 -8.77
CA PHE A 42 4.36 13.57 -9.08
C PHE A 42 5.77 14.16 -9.13
N GLU A 43 6.78 13.36 -8.83
CA GLU A 43 8.17 13.80 -8.99
C GLU A 43 8.45 14.16 -10.46
N GLY A 44 8.93 15.39 -10.69
CA GLY A 44 9.14 15.93 -12.04
C GLY A 44 7.84 16.24 -12.81
N GLY A 45 6.69 16.26 -12.14
CA GLY A 45 5.40 16.61 -12.73
C GLY A 45 5.40 18.03 -13.31
N THR A 46 5.36 18.12 -14.64
CA THR A 46 5.20 19.40 -15.35
C THR A 46 4.01 19.32 -16.29
N ARG A 47 3.42 20.46 -16.67
CA ARG A 47 2.31 20.51 -17.64
C ARG A 47 2.66 19.87 -19.00
N ARG A 48 3.94 19.66 -19.29
CA ARG A 48 4.44 19.01 -20.51
C ARG A 48 4.64 17.50 -20.37
N ASN A 49 4.87 17.02 -19.15
CA ASN A 49 5.12 15.60 -18.86
C ASN A 49 4.04 15.08 -17.91
N ILE A 50 2.85 14.83 -18.47
CA ILE A 50 1.70 14.30 -17.73
C ILE A 50 1.83 12.76 -17.70
N PRO A 51 1.92 12.13 -16.51
CA PRO A 51 1.95 10.68 -16.42
C PRO A 51 0.65 10.08 -16.95
N LYS A 52 0.77 9.01 -17.74
CA LYS A 52 -0.38 8.30 -18.31
C LYS A 52 -0.65 7.05 -17.50
N PHE A 53 -1.84 6.96 -16.91
CA PHE A 53 -2.31 5.78 -16.19
C PHE A 53 -3.52 5.17 -16.89
N GLU A 54 -3.57 3.85 -16.91
CA GLU A 54 -4.73 3.12 -17.39
C GLU A 54 -5.78 2.97 -16.28
N MET A 55 -7.04 2.81 -16.67
CA MET A 55 -8.10 2.52 -15.70
C MET A 55 -7.79 1.22 -14.95
N GLY A 56 -7.90 1.24 -13.62
CA GLY A 56 -7.56 0.09 -12.77
C GLY A 56 -6.11 0.07 -12.26
N THR A 57 -5.27 1.03 -12.64
CA THR A 57 -3.90 1.14 -12.07
C THR A 57 -3.96 1.36 -10.56
N LEU A 58 -3.15 0.64 -9.79
CA LEU A 58 -3.00 0.88 -8.35
C LEU A 58 -1.91 1.92 -8.11
N LEU A 59 -2.11 2.82 -7.14
CA LEU A 59 -1.15 3.89 -6.83
C LEU A 59 -0.82 3.90 -5.33
N TYR A 60 0.47 3.98 -4.99
CA TYR A 60 0.88 4.41 -3.67
C TYR A 60 0.91 5.93 -3.61
N VAL A 61 0.09 6.53 -2.76
CA VAL A 61 0.02 7.99 -2.60
C VAL A 61 -0.02 8.37 -1.14
N ARG A 62 -0.09 9.67 -0.87
CA ARG A 62 -0.32 10.25 0.44
C ARG A 62 -1.51 11.19 0.39
N VAL A 63 -2.35 11.17 1.43
CA VAL A 63 -3.37 12.20 1.63
C VAL A 63 -2.68 13.45 2.20
N VAL A 64 -2.83 14.58 1.50
CA VAL A 64 -2.27 15.88 1.91
C VAL A 64 -3.33 16.73 2.63
N LYS A 65 -4.55 16.77 2.09
CA LYS A 65 -5.68 17.49 2.70
C LYS A 65 -6.92 16.61 2.73
N ALA A 66 -7.62 16.62 3.85
CA ALA A 66 -8.90 15.93 4.03
C ALA A 66 -9.80 16.79 4.91
N ASN A 67 -10.43 17.80 4.31
CA ASN A 67 -11.37 18.67 5.00
C ASN A 67 -12.80 18.13 4.86
N THR A 68 -13.59 18.26 5.91
CA THR A 68 -15.02 17.91 5.89
C THR A 68 -15.76 18.78 4.88
N GLY A 69 -16.47 18.16 3.93
CA GLY A 69 -17.20 18.86 2.87
C GLY A 69 -16.40 19.17 1.59
N MET A 70 -15.12 18.77 1.51
CA MET A 70 -14.33 18.83 0.27
C MET A 70 -13.81 17.45 -0.11
N ASN A 71 -13.58 17.24 -1.40
CA ASN A 71 -12.87 16.05 -1.86
C ASN A 71 -11.44 16.04 -1.31
N PRO A 72 -10.95 14.90 -0.81
CA PRO A 72 -9.59 14.80 -0.30
C PRO A 72 -8.57 14.99 -1.42
N GLU A 73 -7.44 15.61 -1.09
CA GLU A 73 -6.33 15.90 -2.00
C GLU A 73 -5.16 14.95 -1.72
N LEU A 74 -4.63 14.34 -2.78
CA LEU A 74 -3.57 13.35 -2.76
C LEU A 74 -2.27 13.90 -3.34
N SER A 75 -1.15 13.30 -2.97
CA SER A 75 0.17 13.55 -3.56
C SER A 75 1.00 12.28 -3.64
N CYS A 76 1.81 12.16 -4.70
CA CYS A 76 2.84 11.14 -4.87
C CYS A 76 4.24 11.66 -4.51
N THR A 77 4.33 12.72 -3.73
CA THR A 77 5.61 13.23 -3.21
C THR A 77 5.56 13.37 -1.70
N ASP A 78 6.73 13.27 -1.08
CA ASP A 78 6.89 13.63 0.32
C ASP A 78 6.77 15.17 0.52
N ALA A 79 6.90 15.61 1.76
CA ALA A 79 6.88 17.04 2.10
C ALA A 79 8.06 17.83 1.48
N THR A 80 9.09 17.14 0.99
CA THR A 80 10.27 17.74 0.34
C THR A 80 10.16 17.75 -1.20
N GLY A 81 9.09 17.18 -1.76
CA GLY A 81 8.85 17.11 -3.20
C GLY A 81 9.51 15.93 -3.92
N LYS A 82 10.05 14.95 -3.19
CA LYS A 82 10.65 13.73 -3.77
C LYS A 82 9.64 12.58 -3.80
N ALA A 83 9.71 11.68 -4.79
CA ALA A 83 8.94 10.44 -4.77
C ALA A 83 9.58 9.49 -3.75
N ALA A 84 9.20 9.66 -2.49
CA ALA A 84 9.56 8.77 -1.40
C ALA A 84 8.74 7.47 -1.50
N GLU A 85 9.02 6.67 -2.54
CA GLU A 85 8.41 5.36 -2.85
C GLU A 85 6.93 5.41 -3.29
N TYR A 86 6.34 6.60 -3.36
CA TYR A 86 5.02 6.80 -3.95
C TYR A 86 5.05 6.64 -5.48
N GLY A 87 3.97 6.13 -6.06
CA GLY A 87 3.88 5.93 -7.50
C GLY A 87 2.97 4.77 -7.89
N PRO A 88 2.99 4.36 -9.17
CA PRO A 88 2.21 3.23 -9.63
C PRO A 88 2.74 1.90 -9.09
N LEU A 89 1.84 1.09 -8.55
CA LEU A 89 2.11 -0.29 -8.15
C LEU A 89 1.81 -1.22 -9.32
N LYS A 90 2.79 -2.04 -9.71
CA LYS A 90 2.69 -2.95 -10.85
C LYS A 90 2.86 -4.40 -10.42
N ASP A 91 2.15 -5.30 -11.08
CA ASP A 91 2.34 -6.75 -10.96
C ASP A 91 2.18 -7.35 -9.55
N GLY A 92 1.33 -6.76 -8.71
CA GLY A 92 1.02 -7.30 -7.39
C GLY A 92 -0.45 -7.62 -7.18
N TYR A 93 -0.75 -8.21 -6.03
CA TYR A 93 -2.08 -8.59 -5.61
C TYR A 93 -2.60 -7.63 -4.54
N MET A 94 -3.77 -7.04 -4.76
CA MET A 94 -4.44 -6.18 -3.80
C MET A 94 -5.62 -6.92 -3.18
N PHE A 95 -5.68 -6.91 -1.85
CA PHE A 95 -6.80 -7.43 -1.08
C PHE A 95 -7.31 -6.40 -0.08
N GLU A 96 -8.56 -6.60 0.35
CA GLU A 96 -9.16 -5.76 1.38
C GLU A 96 -8.93 -6.37 2.77
N SER A 97 -8.59 -5.51 3.73
CA SER A 97 -8.47 -5.83 5.15
C SER A 97 -9.35 -4.91 5.99
N SER A 98 -9.46 -5.21 7.29
CA SER A 98 -9.99 -4.23 8.22
C SER A 98 -9.03 -3.04 8.36
N THR A 99 -9.56 -1.86 8.71
CA THR A 99 -8.74 -0.68 9.02
C THR A 99 -7.97 -0.84 10.32
N GLY A 100 -8.44 -1.70 11.24
CA GLY A 100 -7.72 -2.08 12.45
C GLY A 100 -6.46 -2.87 12.12
N LEU A 101 -6.56 -3.89 11.25
CA LEU A 101 -5.42 -4.66 10.78
C LEU A 101 -4.42 -3.78 10.02
N ALA A 102 -4.89 -2.90 9.14
CA ALA A 102 -4.00 -1.99 8.42
C ALA A 102 -3.18 -1.10 9.36
N ARG A 103 -3.79 -0.59 10.44
CA ARG A 103 -3.07 0.16 11.49
C ARG A 103 -2.08 -0.73 12.24
N LEU A 104 -2.46 -1.96 12.57
CA LEU A 104 -1.59 -2.93 13.22
C LEU A 104 -0.35 -3.26 12.37
N LEU A 105 -0.54 -3.47 11.07
CA LEU A 105 0.56 -3.76 10.14
C LEU A 105 1.53 -2.58 10.02
N LEU A 106 1.02 -1.35 10.07
CA LEU A 106 1.81 -0.10 10.07
C LEU A 106 2.31 0.32 11.46
N SER A 107 2.03 -0.47 12.50
CA SER A 107 2.43 -0.14 13.87
C SER A 107 3.94 -0.28 14.07
N SER A 108 4.46 0.48 15.04
CA SER A 108 5.83 0.34 15.54
C SER A 108 5.78 -0.07 17.01
N PRO A 109 6.37 -1.20 17.42
CA PRO A 109 7.24 -2.09 16.63
C PRO A 109 6.49 -2.85 15.52
N THR A 110 7.23 -3.25 14.48
CA THR A 110 6.70 -3.95 13.30
C THR A 110 5.83 -5.14 13.69
N CYS A 111 4.69 -5.29 13.02
CA CYS A 111 3.78 -6.40 13.27
C CYS A 111 4.50 -7.77 13.19
N PRO A 112 4.35 -8.67 14.19
CA PRO A 112 5.09 -9.92 14.25
C PRO A 112 4.92 -10.81 13.02
N VAL A 113 3.75 -10.76 12.37
CA VAL A 113 3.48 -11.51 11.13
C VAL A 113 4.41 -11.07 9.99
N LEU A 114 4.63 -9.76 9.82
CA LEU A 114 5.49 -9.22 8.76
C LEU A 114 6.96 -9.53 9.05
N GLU A 115 7.38 -9.42 10.31
CA GLU A 115 8.73 -9.75 10.72
C GLU A 115 9.05 -11.25 10.48
N ALA A 116 8.09 -12.13 10.78
CA ALA A 116 8.26 -13.57 10.56
C ALA A 116 8.30 -13.93 9.06
N LEU A 117 7.45 -13.31 8.25
CA LEU A 117 7.43 -13.53 6.79
C LEU A 117 8.72 -13.00 6.14
N GLY A 118 9.14 -11.79 6.49
CA GLY A 118 10.33 -11.14 5.90
C GLY A 118 11.66 -11.84 6.21
N LYS A 119 11.70 -12.72 7.22
CA LYS A 119 12.89 -13.54 7.52
C LYS A 119 13.16 -14.62 6.50
N LYS A 120 12.13 -15.13 5.81
CA LYS A 120 12.27 -16.25 4.86
C LYS A 120 11.84 -15.90 3.44
N LEU A 121 11.00 -14.89 3.26
CA LEU A 121 10.49 -14.46 1.96
C LEU A 121 10.95 -13.04 1.65
N SER A 122 11.35 -12.83 0.38
CA SER A 122 11.50 -11.51 -0.19
C SER A 122 10.19 -11.13 -0.87
N PHE A 123 9.57 -10.05 -0.41
CA PHE A 123 8.34 -9.51 -0.96
C PHE A 123 8.28 -8.00 -0.71
N GLU A 124 7.53 -7.32 -1.56
CA GLU A 124 7.14 -5.92 -1.40
C GLU A 124 5.72 -5.88 -0.89
N ILE A 125 5.45 -4.92 0.01
CA ILE A 125 4.11 -4.72 0.56
C ILE A 125 3.86 -3.23 0.69
N ALA A 126 2.65 -2.83 0.35
CA ALA A 126 2.15 -1.49 0.54
C ALA A 126 0.80 -1.56 1.26
N ILE A 127 0.62 -0.73 2.29
CA ILE A 127 -0.49 -0.83 3.23
C ILE A 127 -1.20 0.52 3.31
N GLY A 128 -2.44 0.55 2.85
CA GLY A 128 -3.33 1.70 2.97
C GLY A 128 -4.13 1.67 4.27
N LEU A 129 -4.17 2.80 4.99
CA LEU A 129 -5.03 2.98 6.17
C LEU A 129 -6.55 2.87 5.87
N ASN A 130 -6.93 2.86 4.60
CA ASN A 130 -8.27 2.55 4.13
C ASN A 130 -8.61 1.05 4.12
N GLY A 131 -7.70 0.19 4.58
CA GLY A 131 -7.90 -1.26 4.60
C GLY A 131 -7.71 -1.89 3.22
N ARG A 132 -6.86 -1.32 2.37
CA ARG A 132 -6.38 -1.96 1.14
C ARG A 132 -4.91 -2.28 1.32
N VAL A 133 -4.54 -3.52 1.06
CA VAL A 133 -3.16 -4.00 1.18
C VAL A 133 -2.75 -4.57 -0.17
N TRP A 134 -1.60 -4.14 -0.65
CA TRP A 134 -1.00 -4.63 -1.89
C TRP A 134 0.28 -5.40 -1.57
N VAL A 135 0.46 -6.55 -2.21
CA VAL A 135 1.61 -7.43 -2.03
C VAL A 135 2.16 -7.83 -3.38
N HIS A 136 3.49 -7.78 -3.54
CA HIS A 136 4.20 -8.28 -4.70
C HIS A 136 5.38 -9.16 -4.29
N ALA A 137 5.63 -10.21 -5.04
CA ALA A 137 6.78 -11.09 -4.88
C ALA A 137 7.06 -11.81 -6.21
N ASP A 138 8.29 -12.28 -6.38
CA ASP A 138 8.72 -12.99 -7.61
C ASP A 138 7.90 -14.25 -7.90
N SER A 139 7.41 -14.91 -6.83
CA SER A 139 6.60 -16.13 -6.95
C SER A 139 5.13 -15.86 -6.56
N PRO A 140 4.16 -16.21 -7.42
CA PRO A 140 2.73 -16.12 -7.08
C PRO A 140 2.37 -16.89 -5.80
N SER A 141 3.05 -18.02 -5.54
CA SER A 141 2.87 -18.81 -4.31
C SER A 141 3.24 -18.02 -3.05
N SER A 142 4.30 -17.21 -3.13
CA SER A 142 4.71 -16.31 -2.05
C SER A 142 3.67 -15.21 -1.82
N VAL A 143 3.14 -14.61 -2.89
CA VAL A 143 2.08 -13.60 -2.81
C VAL A 143 0.83 -14.16 -2.12
N ILE A 144 0.39 -15.36 -2.52
CA ILE A 144 -0.76 -16.04 -1.92
C ILE A 144 -0.50 -16.34 -0.44
N LEU A 145 0.68 -16.86 -0.09
CA LEU A 145 1.02 -17.18 1.28
C LEU A 145 1.04 -15.93 2.16
N VAL A 146 1.71 -14.86 1.71
CA VAL A 146 1.80 -13.59 2.46
C VAL A 146 0.41 -12.99 2.66
N SER A 147 -0.39 -12.92 1.60
CA SER A 147 -1.75 -12.37 1.67
C SER A 147 -2.63 -13.16 2.64
N ASN A 148 -2.60 -14.49 2.56
CA ASN A 148 -3.36 -15.35 3.47
C ASN A 148 -2.86 -15.26 4.92
N ALA A 149 -1.55 -15.18 5.14
CA ALA A 149 -0.98 -15.02 6.47
C ALA A 149 -1.42 -13.70 7.10
N ILE A 150 -1.42 -12.61 6.33
CA ILE A 150 -1.87 -11.30 6.81
C ILE A 150 -3.36 -11.33 7.14
N MET A 151 -4.21 -11.81 6.22
CA MET A 151 -5.67 -11.86 6.44
C MET A 151 -6.06 -12.69 7.68
N ASN A 152 -5.35 -13.80 7.94
CA ASN A 152 -5.62 -14.64 9.11
C ASN A 152 -4.96 -14.14 10.39
N SER A 153 -4.06 -13.14 10.33
CA SER A 153 -3.34 -12.66 11.51
C SER A 153 -4.18 -11.80 12.46
N GLU A 154 -5.27 -11.22 11.98
CA GLU A 154 -6.09 -10.25 12.72
C GLU A 154 -6.70 -10.82 14.01
N SER A 155 -7.10 -12.09 14.00
CA SER A 155 -7.72 -12.76 15.16
C SER A 155 -6.72 -13.53 16.04
N LEU A 156 -5.43 -13.46 15.73
CA LEU A 156 -4.40 -14.27 16.38
C LEU A 156 -3.51 -13.42 17.29
N SER A 157 -3.11 -14.00 18.43
CA SER A 157 -2.05 -13.43 19.27
C SER A 157 -0.68 -13.47 18.59
N GLU A 158 0.27 -12.65 19.04
CA GLU A 158 1.62 -12.57 18.45
C GLU A 158 2.33 -13.93 18.37
N VAL A 159 2.17 -14.78 19.39
CA VAL A 159 2.75 -16.13 19.44
C VAL A 159 2.09 -17.02 18.39
N GLN A 160 0.76 -16.95 18.27
CA GLN A 160 0.01 -17.72 17.28
C GLN A 160 0.33 -17.26 15.85
N GLN A 161 0.54 -15.97 15.61
CA GLN A 161 0.95 -15.43 14.32
C GLN A 161 2.28 -16.03 13.86
N LYS A 162 3.28 -16.07 14.75
CA LYS A 162 4.60 -16.68 14.44
C LYS A 162 4.47 -18.16 14.11
N ILE A 163 3.73 -18.92 14.93
CA ILE A 163 3.50 -20.35 14.71
C ILE A 163 2.76 -20.59 13.38
N MET A 164 1.76 -19.77 13.05
CA MET A 164 1.03 -19.86 11.80
C MET A 164 1.96 -19.63 10.61
N VAL A 165 2.76 -18.56 10.64
CA VAL A 165 3.71 -18.25 9.57
C VAL A 165 4.71 -19.38 9.37
N ASP A 166 5.28 -19.93 10.46
CA ASP A 166 6.20 -21.06 10.35
C ASP A 166 5.55 -22.31 9.73
N LYS A 167 4.31 -22.63 10.11
CA LYS A 167 3.55 -23.74 9.51
C LYS A 167 3.25 -23.51 8.03
N LEU A 168 2.92 -22.28 7.63
CA LEU A 168 2.66 -21.95 6.23
C LEU A 168 3.92 -22.06 5.39
N LEU A 169 5.06 -21.58 5.91
CA LEU A 169 6.34 -21.64 5.21
C LEU A 169 6.85 -23.07 5.00
N GLN A 170 6.58 -23.98 5.95
CA GLN A 170 6.90 -25.40 5.82
C GLN A 170 6.11 -26.12 4.71
N ARG A 171 4.97 -25.57 4.27
CA ARG A 171 4.13 -26.20 3.22
C ARG A 171 4.52 -25.78 1.80
N VAL A 172 5.34 -24.74 1.67
CA VAL A 172 5.73 -24.16 0.37
C VAL A 172 7.17 -24.53 -0.03
N GLN A 173 7.94 -25.12 0.91
CA GLN A 173 9.21 -25.81 0.61
C GLN A 173 8.94 -27.25 0.20
#